data_AF-A0A3D0R625-F1
#
_entry.id   AF-A0A3D0R625-F1
#
_cell.length_a   1.000
_cell.length_b   1.000
_cell.length_c   1.000
_cell.angle_alpha   90.00
_cell.angle_beta   90.00
_cell.angle_gamma   90.00
#
_symmetry.space_group_name_H-M   'P 1'
#
loop_
_entity.id
_entity.type
_entity.pdbx_description
1 polymer ?
#
loop_
_entity_poly.entity_id
_entity_poly.type
_entity_poly.pdbx_seq_one_letter_code
_entity_poly.pdbx_strand_id
1 'polypeptide(L)'
;MIWKLAAEEKGKTIDVYKNPNDFICDMHRYDLNTAIYIDSDLKSDLTGEIYAKHFYEKGFREIHLASGYPAAQFSQITWIKSIIGKTPPF
;
A
#
# COMPACT_ATOMS: atom_id res chain seq x y z
N MET A 1 6.64 12.92 -0.50
CA MET A 1 6.25 14.19 -1.15
C MET A 1 5.76 13.97 -2.57
N ILE A 2 6.48 13.23 -3.43
CA ILE A 2 6.07 12.95 -4.83
C ILE A 2 4.63 12.42 -4.95
N TRP A 3 4.25 11.45 -4.11
CA TRP A 3 2.90 10.86 -4.12
C TRP A 3 1.79 11.85 -3.72
N LYS A 4 2.06 12.78 -2.80
CA LYS A 4 1.09 13.82 -2.41
C LYS A 4 0.86 14.81 -3.55
N LEU A 5 1.96 15.27 -4.17
CA LEU A 5 1.90 16.21 -5.29
C LEU A 5 1.15 15.60 -6.49
N ALA A 6 1.50 14.38 -6.89
CA ALA A 6 0.81 13.71 -7.99
C ALA A 6 -0.69 13.48 -7.70
N ALA A 7 -1.08 13.27 -6.43
CA ALA A 7 -2.48 13.08 -6.09
C ALA A 7 -3.24 14.40 -6.19
N GLU A 8 -2.63 15.49 -5.69
CA GLU A 8 -3.16 16.84 -5.78
C GLU A 8 -3.34 17.30 -7.24
N GLU A 9 -2.35 17.07 -8.12
CA GLU A 9 -2.43 17.35 -9.55
C GLU A 9 -3.58 16.61 -10.25
N LYS A 10 -4.01 15.48 -9.68
CA LYS A 10 -5.12 14.65 -10.19
C LYS A 10 -6.42 14.87 -9.43
N GLY A 11 -6.47 15.82 -8.50
CA GLY A 11 -7.65 16.10 -7.66
C GLY A 11 -8.02 14.94 -6.73
N LYS A 12 -7.05 14.12 -6.33
CA LYS A 12 -7.23 12.98 -5.41
C LYS A 12 -6.77 13.32 -4.01
N THR A 13 -7.46 12.77 -3.01
CA THR A 13 -7.01 12.79 -1.62
C THR A 13 -6.09 11.60 -1.36
N ILE A 14 -4.96 11.84 -0.70
CA ILE A 14 -4.04 10.79 -0.29
C ILE A 14 -3.49 11.06 1.11
N ASP A 15 -3.57 10.05 1.95
CA ASP A 15 -2.88 10.01 3.24
C ASP A 15 -1.62 9.17 3.11
N VAL A 16 -0.51 9.69 3.65
CA VAL A 16 0.81 9.06 3.52
C VAL A 16 1.39 8.86 4.90
N TYR A 17 1.68 7.61 5.21
CA TYR A 17 2.23 7.16 6.47
C TYR A 17 3.71 6.80 6.30
N LYS A 18 4.55 7.18 7.28
CA LYS A 18 5.95 6.76 7.32
C LYS A 18 6.10 5.38 7.96
N ASN A 19 5.28 5.09 8.96
CA ASN A 19 5.25 3.82 9.67
C ASN A 19 3.90 3.13 9.41
N PRO A 20 3.88 1.86 8.98
CA PRO A 20 2.64 1.09 8.83
C PRO A 20 1.78 1.03 10.09
N ASN A 21 2.39 1.09 11.27
CA ASN A 21 1.66 1.07 12.54
C ASN A 21 0.80 2.33 12.74
N ASP A 22 1.23 3.47 12.20
CA ASP A 22 0.43 4.69 12.24
C ASP A 22 -0.87 4.50 11.44
N PHE A 23 -0.78 3.84 10.27
CA PHE A 23 -1.97 3.50 9.47
C PHE A 23 -2.85 2.47 10.18
N ILE A 24 -2.29 1.49 10.87
CA ILE A 24 -3.07 0.50 11.66
C ILE A 24 -3.95 1.21 12.70
N CYS A 25 -3.44 2.23 13.37
CA CYS A 25 -4.22 3.02 14.33
C CYS A 25 -5.38 3.77 13.65
N ASP A 26 -5.15 4.30 12.44
CA ASP A 26 -6.12 5.09 11.69
C ASP A 26 -7.04 4.29 10.77
N MET A 27 -6.79 2.99 10.54
CA MET A 27 -7.45 2.22 9.47
C MET A 27 -8.98 2.21 9.56
N HIS A 28 -9.53 2.32 10.77
CA HIS A 28 -10.96 2.38 11.05
C HIS A 28 -11.66 3.62 10.45
N ARG A 29 -10.89 4.63 10.02
CA ARG A 29 -11.38 5.87 9.43
C ARG A 29 -11.59 5.77 7.91
N TYR A 30 -11.14 4.68 7.29
CA TYR A 30 -11.17 4.48 5.84
C TYR A 30 -12.18 3.39 5.45
N ASP A 31 -12.76 3.54 4.26
CA ASP A 31 -13.60 2.49 3.67
C ASP A 31 -12.74 1.29 3.23
N LEU A 32 -13.29 0.07 3.30
CA LEU A 32 -12.55 -1.15 2.93
C LEU A 32 -12.15 -1.22 1.44
N ASN A 33 -12.77 -0.40 0.58
CA ASN A 33 -12.41 -0.25 -0.83
C ASN A 33 -11.36 0.85 -1.06
N THR A 34 -10.83 1.47 0.00
CA THR A 34 -9.75 2.46 -0.13
C THR A 34 -8.50 1.78 -0.69
N ALA A 35 -7.92 2.36 -1.73
CA ALA A 35 -6.69 1.86 -2.33
C ALA A 35 -5.49 2.10 -1.40
N ILE A 36 -4.82 1.02 -1.01
CA ILE A 36 -3.65 1.03 -0.14
C ILE A 36 -2.43 0.67 -0.97
N TYR A 37 -1.40 1.50 -0.92
CA TYR A 37 -0.12 1.27 -1.57
C TYR A 37 0.97 1.11 -0.50
N ILE A 38 1.66 -0.02 -0.49
CA ILE A 38 2.65 -0.37 0.54
C ILE A 38 3.98 -0.61 -0.15
N ASP A 39 5.07 0.03 0.29
CA ASP A 39 6.40 -0.31 -0.23
C ASP A 39 6.78 -1.73 0.26
N SER A 40 7.37 -2.56 -0.60
CA SER A 40 7.87 -3.88 -0.19
C SER A 40 8.99 -3.78 0.84
N ASP A 41 9.84 -2.75 0.73
CA ASP A 41 10.96 -2.48 1.62
C ASP A 41 10.64 -1.31 2.56
N LEU A 42 10.09 -1.66 3.72
CA LEU A 42 9.68 -0.68 4.74
C LEU A 42 10.78 -0.32 5.73
N LYS A 43 12.00 -0.89 5.59
CA LYS A 43 13.08 -0.77 6.59
C LYS A 43 12.59 -0.98 8.04
N SER A 44 11.59 -1.85 8.20
CA SER A 44 10.94 -2.22 9.46
C SER A 44 11.27 -3.68 9.75
N ASP A 45 10.93 -4.15 10.95
CA ASP A 45 11.08 -5.55 11.35
C ASP A 45 10.22 -6.50 10.49
N LEU A 46 9.15 -5.97 9.89
CA LEU A 46 8.25 -6.70 8.99
C LEU A 46 8.25 -6.10 7.59
N THR A 47 8.12 -6.97 6.59
CA THR A 47 8.09 -6.57 5.18
C THR A 47 6.71 -6.07 4.75
N GLY A 48 6.65 -5.34 3.63
CA GLY A 48 5.39 -4.77 3.13
C GLY A 48 4.31 -5.81 2.87
N GLU A 49 4.68 -7.01 2.46
CA GLU A 49 3.78 -8.14 2.20
C GLU A 49 3.11 -8.65 3.47
N ILE A 50 3.79 -8.60 4.61
CA ILE A 50 3.24 -9.03 5.91
C ILE A 50 2.18 -8.04 6.37
N TYR A 51 2.44 -6.73 6.25
CA TYR A 51 1.43 -5.71 6.53
C TYR A 51 0.25 -5.77 5.54
N ALA A 52 0.52 -6.01 4.26
CA ALA A 52 -0.52 -6.24 3.25
C ALA A 52 -1.47 -7.38 3.66
N LYS A 53 -0.90 -8.49 4.17
CA LYS A 53 -1.70 -9.61 4.67
C LYS A 53 -2.59 -9.19 5.83
N HIS A 54 -2.03 -8.44 6.78
CA HIS A 54 -2.78 -7.93 7.92
C HIS A 54 -3.97 -7.08 7.47
N PHE A 55 -3.79 -6.16 6.51
CA PHE A 55 -4.89 -5.32 6.01
C PHE A 55 -5.95 -6.15 5.27
N TYR A 56 -5.53 -7.17 4.53
CA TYR A 56 -6.44 -8.10 3.87
C TYR A 56 -7.31 -8.87 4.86
N GLU A 57 -6.72 -9.32 5.96
CA GLU A 57 -7.45 -9.98 7.07
C GLU A 57 -8.43 -9.03 7.77
N LYS A 58 -8.16 -7.72 7.74
CA LYS A 58 -9.09 -6.66 8.21
C LYS A 58 -10.19 -6.31 7.21
N GLY A 59 -10.18 -6.91 6.03
CA GLY A 59 -11.24 -6.76 5.02
C GLY A 59 -10.91 -5.84 3.86
N PHE A 60 -9.74 -5.18 3.86
CA PHE A 60 -9.31 -4.41 2.70
C PHE A 60 -9.04 -5.32 1.49
N ARG A 61 -9.40 -4.84 0.30
CA ARG A 61 -9.25 -5.61 -0.95
C ARG A 61 -8.44 -4.89 -2.02
N GLU A 62 -8.38 -3.56 -1.96
CA GLU A 62 -7.62 -2.72 -2.88
C GLU A 62 -6.18 -2.51 -2.37
N ILE A 63 -5.44 -3.61 -2.18
CA ILE A 63 -4.08 -3.59 -1.62
C ILE A 63 -3.05 -3.79 -2.74
N HIS A 64 -2.13 -2.84 -2.89
CA HIS A 64 -1.12 -2.82 -3.93
C HIS A 64 0.27 -2.73 -3.32
N LEU A 65 1.24 -3.48 -3.86
CA LEU A 65 2.62 -3.43 -3.42
C LEU A 65 3.45 -2.57 -4.37
N ALA A 66 4.06 -1.52 -3.85
CA ALA A 66 5.03 -0.71 -4.57
C ALA A 66 6.43 -1.33 -4.41
N SER A 67 6.95 -1.93 -5.48
CA SER A 67 8.23 -2.62 -5.43
C SER A 67 9.12 -2.26 -6.61
N GLY A 68 10.44 -2.34 -6.39
CA GLY A 68 11.43 -2.35 -7.46
C GLY A 68 11.65 -3.76 -8.04
N TYR A 69 11.11 -4.80 -7.40
CA TYR A 69 11.24 -6.17 -7.82
C TYR A 69 10.17 -6.57 -8.85
N PRO A 70 10.46 -7.54 -9.74
CA PRO A 70 9.48 -8.03 -10.70
C PRO A 70 8.27 -8.68 -10.01
N ALA A 71 7.07 -8.47 -10.57
CA ALA A 71 5.82 -9.03 -10.04
C ALA A 71 5.84 -10.57 -9.88
N ALA A 72 6.62 -11.27 -10.72
CA ALA A 72 6.79 -12.72 -10.65
C ALA A 72 7.27 -13.21 -9.26
N GLN A 73 8.04 -12.40 -8.55
CA GLN A 73 8.54 -12.70 -7.20
C GLN A 73 7.41 -12.75 -6.15
N PHE A 74 6.28 -12.12 -6.44
CA PHE A 74 5.11 -12.04 -5.55
C PHE A 74 3.93 -12.87 -6.06
N SER A 75 4.14 -13.73 -7.07
CA SER A 75 3.08 -14.49 -7.75
C SER A 75 2.27 -15.43 -6.85
N GLN A 76 2.82 -15.82 -5.70
CA GLN A 76 2.15 -16.68 -4.70
C GLN A 76 1.34 -15.89 -3.68
N ILE A 77 1.35 -14.56 -3.74
CA ILE A 77 0.72 -13.70 -2.74
C ILE A 77 -0.69 -13.32 -3.17
N THR A 78 -1.68 -14.03 -2.63
CA THR A 78 -3.09 -13.89 -3.03
C THR A 78 -3.82 -12.70 -2.42
N TRP A 79 -3.24 -12.06 -1.39
CA TRP A 79 -3.81 -10.89 -0.72
C TRP A 79 -3.36 -9.55 -1.30
N ILE A 80 -2.50 -9.57 -2.32
CA ILE A 80 -2.05 -8.37 -3.04
C ILE A 80 -2.75 -8.33 -4.39
N LYS A 81 -3.48 -7.24 -4.66
CA LYS A 81 -4.22 -7.05 -5.90
C LYS A 81 -3.31 -6.76 -7.10
N SER A 82 -2.26 -5.98 -6.90
CA SER A 82 -1.25 -5.76 -7.94
C SER A 82 0.10 -5.33 -7.38
N ILE A 83 1.16 -5.59 -8.15
CA ILE A 83 2.50 -5.06 -7.93
C ILE A 83 2.69 -3.88 -8.87
N ILE A 84 3.05 -2.73 -8.33
CA ILE A 84 3.32 -1.51 -9.08
C ILE A 84 4.77 -1.06 -8.85
N GLY A 85 5.27 -0.18 -9.72
CA GLY A 85 6.56 0.47 -9.51
C GLY A 85 6.55 1.45 -8.33
N LYS A 86 7.71 2.06 -8.05
CA LYS A 86 7.86 3.07 -6.97
C LYS A 86 7.30 4.46 -7.30
N THR A 87 6.61 4.57 -8.44
CA THR A 87 5.94 5.80 -8.90
C THR A 87 4.43 5.70 -8.69
N PRO A 88 3.74 6.79 -8.31
CA PRO A 88 2.29 6.78 -8.16
C PRO A 88 1.60 6.45 -9.50
N PRO A 89 0.54 5.62 -9.51
CA PRO A 89 -0.08 5.13 -10.75
C PRO A 89 -1.18 6.04 -11.32
N PHE A 90 -1.35 7.27 -10.81
CA PHE A 90 -2.48 8.15 -11.14
C PHE A 90 -2.09 9.42 -11.90
#